data_AF-A0A8T6SAE9-F1
#
_entry.id   AF-A0A8T6SAE9-F1
#
_cell.length_a   1.000
_cell.length_b   1.000
_cell.length_c   1.000
_cell.angle_alpha   90.00
_cell.angle_beta   90.00
_cell.angle_gamma   90.00
#
_symmetry.space_group_name_H-M   'P 1'
#
loop_
_entity.id
_entity.type
_entity.pdbx_description
1 polymer ?
#
loop_
_entity_poly.entity_id
_entity_poly.type
_entity_poly.pdbx_seq_one_letter_code
_entity_poly.pdbx_strand_id
1 'polypeptide(L)'
;MTTINCAYDEELANNLMNYLNKEGEDSTREKDHVYTKNKVQKKKLDKFLDDNEMEGYSVMLAEPDTFIVAKKTSVEDFGLAQCEICGFVAFDEELFAHRRAHGI
;
A
#
# COMPACT_ATOMS: atom_id res chain seq x y z
N MET A 1 11.65 14.49 4.09
CA MET A 1 10.71 13.81 4.99
C MET A 1 9.96 12.77 4.16
N THR A 2 9.79 11.55 4.68
CA THR A 2 8.94 10.53 4.05
C THR A 2 7.86 10.14 5.04
N THR A 3 6.65 9.94 4.53
CA THR A 3 5.50 9.45 5.29
C THR A 3 5.22 8.02 4.85
N ILE A 4 4.95 7.13 5.80
CA ILE A 4 4.62 5.73 5.52
C ILE A 4 3.33 5.40 6.26
N ASN A 5 2.26 5.17 5.51
CA ASN A 5 0.95 4.81 6.04
C ASN A 5 0.82 3.28 6.07
N CYS A 6 0.55 2.71 7.25
CA CYS A 6 0.42 1.27 7.46
C CYS A 6 -1.04 0.78 7.38
N ALA A 7 -1.93 1.56 6.76
CA ALA A 7 -3.32 1.24 6.48
C ALA A 7 -4.10 0.75 7.73
N TYR A 8 -4.08 1.55 8.80
CA TYR A 8 -4.68 1.25 10.11
C TYR A 8 -4.03 0.13 10.92
N ASP A 9 -2.92 -0.46 10.45
CA ASP A 9 -2.14 -1.46 11.18
C ASP A 9 -1.09 -0.78 12.09
N GLU A 10 -1.47 -0.52 13.35
CA GLU A 10 -0.58 0.12 14.33
C GLU A 10 0.60 -0.76 14.76
N GLU A 11 0.43 -2.09 14.74
CA GLU A 11 1.49 -3.04 15.08
C GLU A 11 2.56 -3.03 14.00
N LEU A 12 2.14 -3.07 12.73
CA LEU A 12 3.02 -2.88 11.58
C LEU A 12 3.77 -1.55 11.65
N ALA A 13 3.07 -0.45 11.94
CA ALA A 13 3.69 0.86 12.09
C ALA A 13 4.78 0.88 13.18
N ASN A 14 4.50 0.25 14.32
CA ASN A 14 5.47 0.12 15.41
C ASN A 14 6.69 -0.74 14.99
N ASN A 15 6.45 -1.88 14.36
CA ASN A 15 7.52 -2.78 13.90
C ASN A 15 8.41 -2.12 12.84
N LEU A 16 7.79 -1.40 11.90
CA LEU A 16 8.49 -0.67 10.85
C LEU A 16 9.32 0.49 11.41
N MET A 17 8.77 1.29 12.33
CA MET A 17 9.53 2.35 13.01
C MET A 17 10.76 1.77 13.73
N ASN A 18 10.59 0.66 14.46
CA ASN A 18 11.69 0.02 15.16
C ASN A 18 12.76 -0.51 14.19
N TYR A 19 12.36 -1.07 13.05
CA TYR A 19 13.27 -1.51 12.00
C TYR A 19 14.06 -0.34 11.41
N LEU A 20 13.38 0.75 11.03
CA LEU A 20 14.01 1.94 10.45
C LEU A 20 15.01 2.58 11.43
N ASN A 21 14.65 2.69 12.71
CA ASN A 21 15.55 3.19 13.75
C ASN A 21 16.78 2.29 13.96
N LYS A 22 16.62 0.96 13.90
CA LYS A 22 17.76 0.03 13.96
C LYS A 22 18.70 0.17 12.76
N GLU A 23 18.16 0.47 11.58
CA GLU A 23 18.91 0.75 10.35
C GLU A 23 19.49 2.18 10.30
N GLY A 24 19.39 2.95 11.39
CA GLY A 24 19.98 4.28 11.55
C GLY A 24 19.15 5.44 10.97
N GLU A 25 17.90 5.22 10.61
CA GLU A 25 16.98 6.31 10.25
C GLU A 25 16.41 6.97 11.50
N ASP A 26 16.22 8.29 11.46
CA ASP A 26 15.48 9.03 12.50
C ASP A 26 13.98 8.98 12.17
N SER A 27 13.28 8.01 12.77
CA SER A 27 11.87 7.75 12.53
C SER A 27 11.01 7.81 13.79
N THR A 28 9.83 8.41 13.64
CA THR A 28 8.79 8.51 14.67
C THR A 28 7.47 7.97 14.13
N ARG A 29 6.49 7.71 15.00
CA ARG A 29 5.17 7.27 14.58
C ARG A 29 4.05 8.09 15.22
N GLU A 30 2.94 8.19 14.51
CA GLU A 30 1.65 8.63 15.01
C GLU A 30 0.60 7.61 14.57
N LYS A 31 0.06 6.82 15.51
CA LYS A 31 -0.85 5.70 15.21
C LYS A 31 -0.26 4.74 14.16
N ASP A 32 -0.93 4.59 13.03
CA ASP A 32 -0.57 3.75 11.89
C ASP A 32 0.37 4.44 10.88
N HIS A 33 0.79 5.68 11.16
CA HIS A 33 1.70 6.44 10.30
C HIS A 33 3.11 6.46 10.89
N VAL A 34 4.11 6.23 10.05
CA VAL A 34 5.53 6.38 10.37
C VAL A 34 6.11 7.53 9.56
N TYR A 35 6.86 8.40 10.22
CA TYR A 35 7.48 9.57 9.62
C TYR A 35 8.99 9.45 9.75
N THR A 36 9.70 9.75 8.66
CA THR A 36 11.16 9.80 8.65
C THR A 36 11.63 11.18 8.23
N LYS A 37 12.69 11.66 8.88
CA LYS A 37 13.29 12.96 8.52
C LYS A 37 13.86 12.96 7.10
N ASN A 38 14.55 11.88 6.74
CA ASN A 38 15.18 11.67 5.45
C ASN A 38 14.27 10.93 4.47
N LYS A 39 14.59 10.99 3.17
CA LYS A 39 13.88 10.21 2.16
C LYS A 39 14.21 8.72 2.31
N VAL A 40 13.19 7.91 2.48
CA VAL A 40 13.35 6.44 2.48
C VAL A 40 13.15 5.92 1.06
N GLN A 41 14.05 5.05 0.62
CA GLN A 41 13.91 4.37 -0.66
C GLN A 41 12.95 3.19 -0.50
N LYS A 42 12.06 3.00 -1.48
CA LYS A 42 11.11 1.87 -1.53
C LYS A 42 11.77 0.53 -1.23
N LYS A 43 12.98 0.29 -1.78
CA LYS A 43 13.76 -0.95 -1.59
C LYS A 43 14.04 -1.26 -0.11
N LYS A 44 14.20 -0.25 0.75
CA LYS A 44 14.41 -0.47 2.20
C LYS A 44 13.12 -0.98 2.87
N LEU A 45 11.97 -0.49 2.42
CA LEU A 45 10.66 -0.95 2.88
C LEU A 45 10.32 -2.33 2.34
N ASP A 46 10.64 -2.62 1.07
CA ASP A 46 10.49 -3.96 0.49
C ASP A 46 11.33 -4.97 1.29
N LYS A 47 12.59 -4.63 1.60
CA LYS A 47 13.46 -5.48 2.44
C LYS A 47 12.88 -5.74 3.84
N PHE A 48 12.23 -4.74 4.45
CA PHE A 48 11.56 -4.93 5.74
C PHE A 48 10.45 -6.00 5.65
N LEU A 49 9.65 -5.99 4.57
CA LEU A 49 8.62 -7.01 4.36
C LEU A 49 9.23 -8.40 4.17
N ASP A 50 10.32 -8.49 3.40
CA ASP A 50 11.04 -9.74 3.14
C ASP A 50 11.66 -10.32 4.44
N ASP A 51 12.37 -9.48 5.21
CA ASP A 51 13.06 -9.88 6.45
C ASP A 51 12.09 -10.34 7.55
N ASN A 52 10.82 -9.93 7.49
CA ASN A 52 9.77 -10.29 8.45
C ASN A 52 8.75 -11.30 7.87
N GLU A 53 9.03 -11.89 6.71
CA GLU A 53 8.19 -12.90 6.05
C GLU A 53 6.71 -12.46 5.91
N MET A 54 6.50 -11.17 5.60
CA MET A 54 5.16 -10.56 5.54
C MET A 54 4.44 -10.90 4.24
N GLU A 55 4.04 -12.16 4.07
CA GLU A 55 3.36 -12.64 2.88
C GLU A 55 2.07 -11.86 2.59
N GLY A 56 1.91 -11.47 1.32
CA GLY A 56 0.76 -10.70 0.84
C GLY A 56 0.82 -9.21 1.15
N TYR A 57 1.79 -8.71 1.92
CA TYR A 57 2.01 -7.27 2.06
C TYR A 57 2.76 -6.70 0.85
N SER A 58 2.55 -5.42 0.58
CA SER A 58 3.23 -4.70 -0.48
C SER A 58 3.46 -3.23 -0.14
N VAL A 59 4.52 -2.66 -0.71
CA VAL A 59 4.82 -1.23 -0.62
C VAL A 59 4.37 -0.55 -1.91
N MET A 60 3.52 0.48 -1.78
CA MET A 60 3.03 1.29 -2.90
C MET A 60 3.41 2.76 -2.68
N LEU A 61 3.73 3.46 -3.76
CA LEU A 61 3.93 4.92 -3.73
C LEU A 61 2.57 5.59 -3.98
N ALA A 62 2.05 6.30 -2.98
CA ALA A 62 0.78 7.04 -3.09
C ALA A 62 1.00 8.48 -3.56
N GLU A 63 2.05 9.12 -3.04
CA GLU A 63 2.46 10.48 -3.39
C GLU A 63 3.99 10.55 -3.45
N PRO A 64 4.61 11.62 -3.98
CA PRO A 64 6.07 11.68 -4.20
C PRO A 64 6.94 11.35 -2.97
N ASP A 65 6.43 11.56 -1.76
CA ASP A 65 7.11 11.28 -0.49
C ASP A 65 6.26 10.44 0.48
N THR A 66 5.19 9.80 -0.01
CA THR A 66 4.26 9.01 0.79
C THR A 66 4.19 7.57 0.28
N PHE A 67 4.56 6.62 1.13
CA PHE A 67 4.38 5.19 0.89
C PHE A 67 3.16 4.65 1.64
N ILE A 68 2.51 3.65 1.06
CA ILE A 68 1.53 2.81 1.73
C ILE A 68 2.14 1.42 1.87
N VAL A 69 2.09 0.86 3.07
CA VAL A 69 2.46 -0.53 3.36
C VAL A 69 1.21 -1.23 3.83
N ALA A 70 0.69 -2.15 3.02
CA ALA A 70 -0.57 -2.81 3.30
C ALA A 70 -0.62 -4.21 2.68
N LYS A 71 -1.50 -5.05 3.22
CA LYS A 71 -1.85 -6.33 2.61
C LYS A 71 -2.56 -6.08 1.28
N LYS A 72 -2.02 -6.64 0.21
CA LYS A 72 -2.61 -6.59 -1.14
C LYS A 72 -3.75 -7.58 -1.20
N THR A 73 -4.92 -7.08 -1.55
CA THR A 73 -6.14 -7.84 -1.77
C THR A 73 -6.65 -7.56 -3.17
N SER A 74 -7.24 -8.56 -3.81
CA SER A 74 -7.82 -8.42 -5.15
C SER A 74 -9.15 -7.67 -5.04
N VAL A 75 -9.50 -6.86 -6.04
CA VAL A 75 -10.83 -6.21 -6.06
C VAL A 75 -11.94 -7.26 -6.19
N GLU A 76 -11.62 -8.40 -6.79
CA GLU A 76 -12.46 -9.58 -6.93
C GLU A 76 -12.85 -10.19 -5.58
N ASP A 77 -12.01 -10.06 -4.55
CA ASP A 77 -12.32 -10.51 -3.19
C ASP A 77 -13.48 -9.70 -2.57
N PHE A 78 -13.76 -8.51 -3.11
CA PHE A 78 -14.90 -7.66 -2.73
C PHE A 78 -16.11 -7.84 -3.66
N GLY A 79 -16.07 -8.82 -4.56
CA GLY A 79 -17.11 -9.02 -5.58
C GLY A 79 -17.10 -7.95 -6.68
N LEU A 80 -16.00 -7.21 -6.82
CA LEU A 80 -15.83 -6.22 -7.88
C LEU A 80 -15.07 -6.84 -9.04
N ALA A 81 -15.44 -6.46 -10.26
CA ALA A 81 -14.74 -6.85 -11.46
C ALA A 81 -14.09 -5.62 -12.11
N GLN A 82 -12.98 -5.85 -12.80
CA GLN A 82 -12.25 -4.82 -13.53
C GLN A 82 -12.55 -4.90 -15.04
N CYS A 83 -12.88 -3.76 -15.64
CA CYS A 83 -13.07 -3.61 -17.07
C CYS A 83 -11.74 -3.86 -17.79
N GLU A 84 -11.75 -4.83 -18.70
CA GLU A 84 -10.60 -5.28 -19.48
C GLU A 84 -10.04 -4.23 -20.44
N ILE A 85 -10.81 -3.17 -20.74
CA ILE A 85 -10.44 -2.12 -21.70
C ILE A 85 -9.71 -0.96 -21.02
N CYS A 86 -10.27 -0.45 -19.92
CA CYS A 86 -9.80 0.79 -19.30
C CYS A 86 -9.49 0.68 -17.81
N GLY A 87 -9.68 -0.49 -17.21
CA GLY A 87 -9.39 -0.73 -15.80
C GLY A 87 -10.43 -0.19 -14.82
N PHE A 88 -11.60 0.29 -15.29
CA PHE A 88 -12.72 0.71 -14.45
C PHE A 88 -13.19 -0.46 -13.56
N VAL A 89 -13.40 -0.22 -12.26
CA VAL A 89 -13.77 -1.25 -11.28
C VAL A 89 -15.18 -0.98 -10.78
N ALA A 90 -16.05 -1.98 -10.87
CA ALA A 90 -17.43 -1.91 -10.38
C ALA A 90 -17.99 -3.32 -10.12
N PHE A 91 -19.21 -3.41 -9.60
CA PHE A 91 -19.93 -4.68 -9.60
C PHE A 91 -20.29 -5.08 -11.03
N ASP A 92 -20.48 -6.38 -11.28
CA ASP A 92 -20.71 -6.92 -12.63
C ASP A 92 -21.87 -6.25 -13.38
N GLU A 93 -22.96 -5.91 -12.67
CA GLU A 93 -24.14 -5.23 -13.26
C GLU A 93 -23.79 -3.86 -13.83
N GLU A 94 -23.00 -3.08 -13.10
CA GLU A 94 -22.54 -1.76 -13.49
C GLU A 94 -21.47 -1.87 -14.58
N LEU A 95 -20.62 -2.90 -14.49
CA LEU A 95 -19.59 -3.18 -15.46
C LEU A 95 -20.19 -3.52 -16.84
N PHE A 96 -21.32 -4.24 -16.87
CA PHE A 96 -22.06 -4.49 -18.11
C PHE A 96 -22.54 -3.20 -18.77
N ALA A 97 -23.11 -2.26 -17.99
CA ALA A 97 -23.51 -0.96 -18.50
C ALA A 97 -22.30 -0.14 -18.99
N HIS A 98 -21.18 -0.19 -18.27
CA HIS A 98 -19.93 0.45 -18.65
C HIS A 98 -19.34 -0.11 -19.96
N ARG A 99 -19.34 -1.43 -20.16
CA ARG A 99 -18.88 -2.07 -21.42
C ARG A 99 -19.66 -1.58 -22.64
N ARG A 100 -20.96 -1.34 -22.49
CA ARG A 100 -21.77 -0.73 -23.56
C ARG A 100 -21.34 0.69 -23.92
N ALA A 101 -20.80 1.45 -22.96
CA ALA A 101 -20.23 2.77 -23.25
C ALA A 101 -18.94 2.69 -24.09
N HIS A 102 -18.26 1.54 -24.08
CA HIS A 102 -17.15 1.25 -25.02
C HIS A 102 -17.62 0.72 -26.38
N GLY A 103 -18.93 0.49 -26.56
CA GLY A 103 -19.49 -0.03 -27.80
C GLY A 103 -19.54 -1.57 -27.91
N ILE A 104 -19.50 -2.27 -26.76
CA ILE A 104 -19.69 -3.74 -26.65
C ILE A 104 -21.11 -4.07 -26.21
#